data_AF-A0A8D8B9F1-F1
#
_entry.id   AF-A0A8D8B9F1-F1
#
_cell.length_a   1.000
_cell.length_b   1.000
_cell.length_c   1.000
_cell.angle_alpha   90.00
_cell.angle_beta   90.00
_cell.angle_gamma   90.00
#
_symmetry.space_group_name_H-M   'P 1'
#
loop_
_entity.id
_entity.type
_entity.pdbx_description
1 polymer ?
#
loop_
_entity_poly.entity_id
_entity_poly.type
_entity_poly.pdbx_seq_one_letter_code
_entity_poly.pdbx_strand_id
1 'polypeptide(L)'
;MDTMVFDDEPPPEPRDGWLLVRIYVPELNVYKCLQFPSDKVVWDVKQQCLASLPKELKESFNYGLFCPPSNGKAGKFLDEERRLGDYPFNGPVGYLELKYKRRVYKMLNLDERQLKALHTRANLRRFLECINGGQVEKVAKMCAKGLDPNFHCQETGETPLTIATGTKKPNKLLIALVNGGALLDYRTRDGATALHRAVERDSLEAVSTLLELGASPNYRDTKGLTPVYLSVTRKTEPKICEALLHDHATLGIQDSQGWQEVHQACRNGLVHHLEHLLFYGADMDGQNASGNTPLHVCAVNNQEACARMLLFRGANRGALNYANQTPYQVAVIAGNLELAEMIQNYKSEDIDKSLGDTSDIISDSSGVGTNSDSAACSIGHPSTTVVCMEGYEAGLSGHIQIQPGDVIEVVGSTDCGLLEGFVRGTNKTG
;
A
#
# COMPACT_ATOMS: atom_id res chain seq x y z
N MET A 1 1.98 8.34 42.50
CA MET A 1 0.62 7.88 42.16
C MET A 1 0.23 8.67 40.92
N ASP A 2 0.63 8.17 39.76
CA ASP A 2 0.31 8.83 38.49
C ASP A 2 -1.14 8.50 38.16
N THR A 3 -1.98 9.51 38.24
CA THR A 3 -3.40 9.45 37.86
C THR A 3 -3.50 9.13 36.38
N MET A 4 -3.95 7.90 36.07
CA MET A 4 -4.33 7.48 34.73
C MET A 4 -5.49 8.34 34.23
N VAL A 5 -5.32 8.98 33.09
CA VAL A 5 -6.39 9.75 32.44
C VAL A 5 -7.17 8.79 31.55
N PHE A 6 -8.33 8.36 32.02
CA PHE A 6 -9.36 7.74 31.18
C PHE A 6 -10.17 8.86 30.54
N ASP A 7 -10.39 8.81 29.22
CA ASP A 7 -11.53 9.53 28.65
C ASP A 7 -12.79 8.87 29.21
N ASP A 8 -13.56 9.61 29.99
CA ASP A 8 -14.79 9.18 30.66
C ASP A 8 -15.99 9.07 29.69
N GLU A 9 -15.76 9.04 28.37
CA GLU A 9 -16.83 8.80 27.40
C GLU A 9 -17.24 7.32 27.41
N PRO A 10 -18.55 7.02 27.55
CA PRO A 10 -19.04 5.65 27.44
C PRO A 10 -18.67 5.08 26.06
N PRO A 11 -18.28 3.79 25.97
CA PRO A 11 -17.96 3.18 24.69
C PRO A 11 -19.17 3.31 23.75
N PRO A 12 -18.98 3.70 22.49
CA PRO A 12 -20.11 3.83 21.57
C PRO A 12 -20.78 2.47 21.37
N GLU A 13 -22.08 2.46 21.06
CA GLU A 13 -22.81 1.20 20.82
C GLU A 13 -22.21 0.45 19.62
N PRO A 14 -22.09 -0.90 19.69
CA PRO A 14 -21.56 -1.69 18.60
C PRO A 14 -22.51 -1.66 17.40
N ARG A 15 -21.98 -1.28 16.24
CA ARG A 15 -22.69 -1.30 14.94
C ARG A 15 -22.21 -2.51 14.14
N ASP A 16 -23.10 -3.18 13.42
CA ASP A 16 -22.71 -4.31 12.56
C ASP A 16 -21.64 -3.89 11.55
N GLY A 17 -20.57 -4.69 11.43
CA GLY A 17 -19.42 -4.38 10.58
C GLY A 17 -18.43 -3.35 11.15
N TRP A 18 -18.61 -2.93 12.41
CA TRP A 18 -17.67 -2.04 13.11
C TRP A 18 -16.89 -2.78 14.19
N LEU A 19 -15.64 -2.37 14.38
CA LEU A 19 -14.73 -2.87 15.39
C LEU A 19 -14.51 -1.81 16.45
N LEU A 20 -14.79 -2.16 17.71
CA LEU A 20 -14.41 -1.35 18.85
C LEU A 20 -12.97 -1.71 19.24
N VAL A 21 -12.07 -0.73 19.24
CA VAL A 21 -10.65 -0.93 19.51
C VAL A 21 -10.18 0.00 20.63
N ARG A 22 -9.60 -0.59 21.67
CA ARG A 22 -8.86 0.10 22.72
C ARG A 22 -7.39 0.24 22.29
N ILE A 23 -6.93 1.47 22.16
CA ILE A 23 -5.56 1.82 21.79
C ILE A 23 -4.85 2.38 23.01
N TYR A 24 -3.76 1.73 23.40
CA TYR A 24 -2.85 2.24 24.42
C TYR A 24 -1.70 2.99 23.79
N VAL A 25 -1.36 4.17 24.33
CA VAL A 25 -0.21 4.97 23.89
C VAL A 25 0.81 5.02 25.02
N PRO A 26 1.83 4.14 25.04
CA PRO A 26 2.75 4.03 26.17
C PRO A 26 3.51 5.31 26.50
N GLU A 27 3.82 6.13 25.51
CA GLU A 27 4.61 7.36 25.69
C GLU A 27 3.86 8.49 26.39
N LEU A 28 2.54 8.54 26.21
CA LEU A 28 1.67 9.50 26.89
C LEU A 28 1.01 8.88 28.12
N ASN A 29 1.09 7.56 28.28
CA ASN A 29 0.35 6.78 29.28
C ASN A 29 -1.17 7.03 29.21
N VAL A 30 -1.73 7.00 28.00
CA VAL A 30 -3.15 7.29 27.72
C VAL A 30 -3.79 6.10 26.98
N TYR A 31 -5.08 5.87 27.24
CA TYR A 31 -5.92 4.95 26.50
C TYR A 31 -6.99 5.71 25.71
N LYS A 32 -7.26 5.27 24.49
CA LYS A 32 -8.38 5.74 23.66
C LYS A 32 -9.22 4.54 23.22
N CYS A 33 -10.53 4.61 23.38
CA CYS A 33 -11.45 3.61 22.83
C CYS A 33 -12.14 4.22 21.63
N LEU A 34 -11.87 3.69 20.44
CA LEU A 34 -12.35 4.21 19.18
C LEU A 34 -13.06 3.11 18.38
N GLN A 35 -14.03 3.49 17.56
CA GLN A 35 -14.71 2.56 16.66
C GLN A 35 -14.31 2.82 15.21
N PHE A 36 -14.10 1.74 14.46
CA PHE A 36 -13.75 1.80 13.04
C PHE A 36 -14.55 0.78 12.25
N PRO A 37 -14.95 1.08 11.01
CA PRO A 37 -15.43 0.06 10.07
C PRO A 37 -14.37 -1.04 9.87
N SER A 38 -14.79 -2.29 9.75
CA SER A 38 -13.87 -3.43 9.60
C SER A 38 -13.07 -3.40 8.30
N ASP A 39 -13.62 -2.80 7.26
CA ASP A 39 -12.99 -2.63 5.94
C ASP A 39 -11.99 -1.46 5.89
N LYS A 40 -11.90 -0.67 6.96
CA LYS A 40 -11.02 0.50 7.02
C LYS A 40 -9.55 0.09 7.02
N VAL A 41 -8.75 0.79 6.23
CA VAL A 41 -7.30 0.57 6.11
C VAL A 41 -6.58 1.03 7.38
N VAL A 42 -5.60 0.25 7.83
CA VAL A 42 -4.83 0.51 9.06
C VAL A 42 -4.17 1.90 9.06
N TRP A 43 -3.72 2.39 7.90
CA TRP A 43 -3.21 3.76 7.74
C TRP A 43 -4.21 4.80 8.24
N ASP A 44 -5.46 4.75 7.79
CA ASP A 44 -6.48 5.72 8.16
C ASP A 44 -6.88 5.59 9.63
N VAL A 45 -6.91 4.35 10.14
CA VAL A 45 -7.10 4.08 11.57
C VAL A 45 -6.00 4.77 12.37
N LYS A 46 -4.73 4.61 11.98
CA LYS A 46 -3.58 5.26 12.62
C LYS A 46 -3.71 6.78 12.60
N GLN A 47 -4.08 7.39 11.47
CA GLN A 47 -4.26 8.85 11.38
C GLN A 47 -5.35 9.35 12.35
N GLN A 48 -6.47 8.64 12.45
CA GLN A 48 -7.52 8.98 13.41
C GLN A 48 -7.09 8.78 14.86
N CYS A 49 -6.31 7.73 15.14
CA CYS A 49 -5.73 7.53 16.47
C CYS A 49 -4.83 8.71 16.85
N LEU A 50 -3.92 9.12 15.95
CA LEU A 50 -3.01 10.25 16.15
C LEU A 50 -3.77 11.57 16.37
N ALA A 51 -4.79 11.83 15.57
CA ALA A 51 -5.62 13.04 15.69
C ALA A 51 -6.43 13.10 17.00
N SER A 52 -6.76 11.94 17.58
CA SER A 52 -7.53 11.85 18.84
C SER A 52 -6.69 12.08 20.12
N LEU A 53 -5.36 12.16 20.01
CA LEU A 53 -4.47 12.25 21.16
C LEU A 53 -4.53 13.64 21.80
N PRO A 54 -4.44 13.73 23.14
CA PRO A 54 -4.45 15.02 23.84
C PRO A 54 -3.18 15.85 23.58
N LYS A 55 -2.10 15.20 23.13
CA LYS A 55 -0.81 15.81 22.82
C LYS A 55 -0.23 15.16 21.58
N GLU A 56 0.28 15.98 20.67
CA GLU A 56 0.97 15.50 19.47
C GLU A 56 2.25 14.73 19.84
N LEU A 57 2.42 13.57 19.23
CA LEU A 57 3.64 12.76 19.35
C LEU A 57 4.70 13.31 18.40
N LYS A 58 5.94 13.46 18.90
CA LYS A 58 7.07 13.86 18.06
C LYS A 58 7.34 12.77 17.03
N GLU A 59 7.52 13.13 15.76
CA GLU A 59 7.74 12.17 14.67
C GLU A 59 6.60 11.13 14.58
N SER A 60 5.35 11.61 14.77
CA SER A 60 4.11 10.82 14.76
C SER A 60 3.99 9.84 13.59
N PHE A 61 4.53 10.19 12.43
CA PHE A 61 4.56 9.34 11.22
C PHE A 61 5.32 8.02 11.39
N ASN A 62 6.27 7.93 12.33
CA ASN A 62 7.01 6.71 12.67
C ASN A 62 6.39 5.92 13.82
N TYR A 63 5.21 6.31 14.29
CA TYR A 63 4.40 5.42 15.14
C TYR A 63 3.64 4.44 14.25
N GLY A 64 3.46 3.23 14.75
CA GLY A 64 2.64 2.21 14.12
C GLY A 64 1.69 1.61 15.13
N LEU A 65 0.55 1.14 14.64
CA LEU A 65 -0.34 0.29 15.42
C LEU A 65 0.33 -1.07 15.59
N PHE A 66 0.48 -1.50 16.84
CA PHE A 66 1.17 -2.70 17.24
C PHE A 66 0.17 -3.64 17.90
N CYS A 67 0.07 -4.86 17.38
CA CYS A 67 -0.66 -5.94 18.02
C CYS A 67 0.26 -6.59 19.07
N PRO A 68 -0.07 -6.52 20.36
CA PRO A 68 0.74 -7.12 21.42
C PRO A 68 0.79 -8.64 21.31
N PRO A 69 1.84 -9.28 21.86
CA PRO A 69 1.94 -10.73 21.86
C PRO A 69 0.74 -11.36 22.58
N SER A 70 0.11 -12.35 21.95
CA SER A 70 -1.04 -13.07 22.51
C SER A 70 -1.00 -14.54 22.09
N ASN A 71 -1.40 -15.43 23.00
CA ASN A 71 -1.50 -16.88 22.76
C ASN A 71 -0.25 -17.51 22.09
N GLY A 72 0.95 -17.12 22.55
CA GLY A 72 2.23 -17.62 22.01
C GLY A 72 2.66 -17.01 20.67
N LYS A 73 1.84 -16.15 20.04
CA LYS A 73 2.24 -15.36 18.87
C LYS A 73 3.03 -14.14 19.31
N ALA A 74 4.16 -13.90 18.67
CA ALA A 74 4.95 -12.68 18.88
C ALA A 74 4.15 -11.43 18.45
N GLY A 75 4.35 -10.33 19.17
CA GLY A 75 3.74 -9.06 18.79
C GLY A 75 4.33 -8.53 17.48
N LYS A 76 3.51 -7.79 16.72
CA LYS A 76 3.90 -7.24 15.42
C LYS A 76 3.23 -5.90 15.15
N PHE A 77 3.87 -5.06 14.37
CA PHE A 77 3.20 -3.91 13.77
C PHE A 77 2.19 -4.39 12.72
N LEU A 78 1.04 -3.71 12.66
CA LEU A 78 0.06 -3.92 11.61
C LEU A 78 0.61 -3.29 10.32
N ASP A 79 0.42 -3.99 9.22
CA ASP A 79 0.62 -3.48 7.87
C ASP A 79 -0.35 -2.33 7.61
N GLU A 80 0.18 -1.18 7.20
CA GLU A 80 -0.56 0.07 7.03
C GLU A 80 -1.59 0.00 5.88
N GLU A 81 -1.45 -0.95 4.95
CA GLU A 81 -2.33 -1.05 3.78
C GLU A 81 -3.41 -2.13 3.91
N ARG A 82 -3.26 -2.98 4.92
CA ARG A 82 -4.24 -4.02 5.20
C ARG A 82 -5.47 -3.43 5.90
N ARG A 83 -6.62 -4.09 5.72
CA ARG A 83 -7.86 -3.73 6.41
C ARG A 83 -7.76 -4.13 7.88
N LEU A 84 -8.33 -3.31 8.76
CA LEU A 84 -8.29 -3.54 10.20
C LEU A 84 -8.98 -4.85 10.60
N GLY A 85 -10.09 -5.19 9.93
CA GLY A 85 -10.85 -6.41 10.19
C GLY A 85 -10.16 -7.71 9.80
N ASP A 86 -9.10 -7.65 9.00
CA ASP A 86 -8.32 -8.83 8.66
C ASP A 86 -7.42 -9.30 9.82
N TYR A 87 -7.30 -8.49 10.88
CA TYR A 87 -6.52 -8.83 12.07
C TYR A 87 -7.41 -9.53 13.10
N PRO A 88 -6.99 -10.69 13.63
CA PRO A 88 -7.78 -11.43 14.60
C PRO A 88 -7.75 -10.71 15.96
N PHE A 89 -8.85 -10.07 16.33
CA PHE A 89 -9.06 -9.54 17.67
C PHE A 89 -9.68 -10.61 18.57
N ASN A 90 -9.00 -10.93 19.67
CA ASN A 90 -9.49 -11.91 20.65
C ASN A 90 -10.47 -11.22 21.62
N GLY A 91 -11.74 -11.14 21.26
CA GLY A 91 -12.81 -10.62 22.13
C GLY A 91 -13.63 -9.50 21.50
N PRO A 92 -14.62 -8.95 22.25
CA PRO A 92 -15.53 -7.93 21.74
C PRO A 92 -14.86 -6.56 21.54
N VAL A 93 -13.69 -6.35 22.17
CA VAL A 93 -12.90 -5.12 22.04
C VAL A 93 -11.49 -5.50 21.63
N GLY A 94 -11.06 -5.04 20.46
CA GLY A 94 -9.69 -5.18 20.00
C GLY A 94 -8.73 -4.39 20.88
N TYR A 95 -7.53 -4.92 21.14
CA TYR A 95 -6.49 -4.22 21.89
C TYR A 95 -5.26 -4.01 21.01
N LEU A 96 -4.86 -2.75 20.85
CA LEU A 96 -3.67 -2.33 20.11
C LEU A 96 -2.84 -1.35 20.94
N GLU A 97 -1.55 -1.26 20.60
CA GLU A 97 -0.65 -0.25 21.14
C GLU A 97 -0.19 0.68 20.01
N LEU A 98 -0.18 1.99 20.21
CA LEU A 98 0.44 2.94 19.29
C LEU A 98 1.88 3.20 19.75
N LYS A 99 2.85 2.61 19.05
CA LYS A 99 4.27 2.61 19.46
C LYS A 99 5.16 3.19 18.39
N TYR A 100 6.24 3.83 18.83
CA TYR A 100 7.33 4.21 17.93
C TYR A 100 7.92 2.95 17.29
N LYS A 101 8.04 2.96 15.96
CA LYS A 101 8.59 1.86 15.17
C LYS A 101 10.06 1.66 15.54
N ARG A 102 10.34 0.49 16.10
CA ARG A 102 11.68 0.02 16.43
C ARG A 102 11.81 -1.41 15.96
N ARG A 103 13.05 -1.90 15.89
CA ARG A 103 13.29 -3.30 15.53
C ARG A 103 12.56 -4.24 16.49
N VAL A 104 11.74 -5.13 15.93
CA VAL A 104 11.10 -6.21 16.68
C VAL A 104 12.06 -7.38 16.79
N TYR A 105 12.56 -7.61 18.00
CA TYR A 105 13.55 -8.64 18.29
C TYR A 105 12.87 -10.00 18.57
N LYS A 106 13.16 -11.02 17.76
CA LYS A 106 12.59 -12.37 17.93
C LYS A 106 13.29 -13.17 19.04
N MET A 107 14.62 -13.12 19.10
CA MET A 107 15.44 -13.75 20.13
C MET A 107 16.69 -12.90 20.33
N LEU A 108 16.88 -12.30 21.50
CA LEU A 108 18.16 -11.71 21.87
C LEU A 108 18.57 -12.11 23.26
N ASN A 109 19.79 -12.63 23.34
CA ASN A 109 20.52 -12.88 24.58
C ASN A 109 21.33 -11.63 24.95
N LEU A 110 20.74 -10.43 24.84
CA LEU A 110 21.36 -9.18 25.26
C LEU A 110 20.53 -8.53 26.35
N ASP A 111 21.21 -8.02 27.37
CA ASP A 111 20.57 -7.19 28.38
C ASP A 111 20.34 -5.75 27.86
N GLU A 112 19.51 -4.98 28.56
CA GLU A 112 19.18 -3.60 28.18
C GLU A 112 20.42 -2.69 28.14
N ARG A 113 21.43 -2.97 28.98
CA ARG A 113 22.65 -2.17 29.08
C ARG A 113 23.55 -2.36 27.86
N GLN A 114 23.73 -3.60 27.42
CA GLN A 114 24.45 -3.97 26.21
C GLN A 114 23.75 -3.38 24.99
N LEU A 115 22.42 -3.45 24.94
CA LEU A 115 21.66 -2.85 23.86
C LEU A 115 21.86 -1.33 23.80
N LYS A 116 21.77 -0.62 24.94
CA LYS A 116 22.05 0.82 25.02
C LYS A 116 23.47 1.16 24.57
N ALA A 117 24.47 0.34 24.91
CA ALA A 117 25.86 0.54 24.50
C ALA A 117 26.07 0.46 22.97
N LEU A 118 25.23 -0.29 22.25
CA LEU A 118 25.28 -0.36 20.78
C LEU A 118 24.76 0.93 20.12
N HIS A 119 23.84 1.64 20.77
CA HIS A 119 23.16 2.82 20.22
C HIS A 119 23.77 4.16 20.65
N THR A 120 25.06 4.18 21.01
CA THR A 120 25.76 5.43 21.27
C THR A 120 25.91 6.26 19.98
N ARG A 121 25.95 7.59 20.12
CA ARG A 121 26.10 8.51 18.98
C ARG A 121 27.29 8.16 18.08
N ALA A 122 28.42 7.76 18.67
CA ALA A 122 29.60 7.34 17.93
C ALA A 122 29.37 6.05 17.12
N ASN A 123 28.71 5.05 17.71
CA ASN A 123 28.40 3.79 17.02
C ASN A 123 27.41 3.98 15.88
N LEU A 124 26.36 4.80 16.09
CA LEU A 124 25.37 5.11 15.05
C LEU A 124 26.02 5.86 13.88
N ARG A 125 26.89 6.85 14.16
CA ARG A 125 27.65 7.53 13.11
C ARG A 125 28.56 6.57 12.33
N ARG A 126 29.30 5.72 13.03
CA ARG A 126 30.16 4.70 12.39
C ARG A 126 29.36 3.72 11.54
N PHE A 127 28.15 3.36 11.97
CA PHE A 127 27.23 2.54 11.20
C PHE A 127 26.84 3.22 9.88
N LEU A 128 26.47 4.51 9.91
CA LEU A 128 26.19 5.29 8.71
C LEU A 128 27.40 5.44 7.78
N GLU A 129 28.61 5.60 8.32
CA GLU A 129 29.86 5.62 7.54
C GLU A 129 30.10 4.27 6.82
N CYS A 130 29.78 3.14 7.47
CA CYS A 130 29.85 1.83 6.83
C CYS A 130 28.85 1.70 5.67
N ILE A 131 27.64 2.25 5.82
CA ILE A 131 26.60 2.26 4.77
C ILE A 131 27.07 3.11 3.59
N ASN A 132 27.52 4.35 3.83
CA ASN A 132 28.05 5.22 2.78
C ASN A 132 29.25 4.61 2.04
N GLY A 133 30.11 3.87 2.76
CA GLY A 133 31.22 3.14 2.17
C GLY A 133 30.85 1.82 1.49
N GLY A 134 29.57 1.42 1.46
CA GLY A 134 29.11 0.16 0.86
C GLY A 134 29.62 -1.11 1.58
N GLN A 135 29.94 -1.01 2.87
CA GLN A 135 30.58 -2.09 3.65
C GLN A 135 29.54 -3.08 4.20
N VAL A 136 28.92 -3.84 3.30
CA VAL A 136 27.78 -4.75 3.59
C VAL A 136 28.07 -5.71 4.75
N GLU A 137 29.23 -6.37 4.78
CA GLU A 137 29.59 -7.33 5.85
C GLU A 137 29.66 -6.68 7.24
N LYS A 138 30.18 -5.45 7.32
CA LYS A 138 30.27 -4.71 8.59
C LYS A 138 28.88 -4.29 9.05
N VAL A 139 28.04 -3.83 8.13
CA VAL A 139 26.63 -3.49 8.41
C VAL A 139 25.89 -4.71 8.95
N ALA A 140 25.95 -5.84 8.25
CA ALA A 140 25.33 -7.09 8.68
C ALA A 140 25.83 -7.54 10.05
N LYS A 141 27.15 -7.47 10.30
CA LYS A 141 27.74 -7.81 11.62
C LYS A 141 27.26 -6.90 12.74
N MET A 142 27.09 -5.60 12.49
CA MET A 142 26.57 -4.66 13.49
C MET A 142 25.08 -4.93 13.78
N CYS A 143 24.27 -5.21 12.76
CA CYS A 143 22.87 -5.61 12.93
C CYS A 143 22.74 -6.96 13.66
N ALA A 144 23.60 -7.94 13.36
CA ALA A 144 23.61 -9.23 14.03
C ALA A 144 23.96 -9.12 15.53
N LYS A 145 24.79 -8.13 15.89
CA LYS A 145 25.06 -7.78 17.30
C LYS A 145 23.88 -7.12 18.01
N GLY A 146 22.79 -6.81 17.32
CA GLY A 146 21.59 -6.23 17.91
C GLY A 146 21.39 -4.73 17.67
N LEU A 147 22.25 -4.07 16.87
CA LEU A 147 22.01 -2.68 16.47
C LEU A 147 20.67 -2.56 15.73
N ASP A 148 19.86 -1.58 16.12
CA ASP A 148 18.60 -1.21 15.48
C ASP A 148 18.88 -0.20 14.36
N PRO A 149 18.64 -0.53 13.08
CA PRO A 149 18.82 0.40 11.96
C PRO A 149 17.65 1.40 11.80
N ASN A 150 16.63 1.40 12.66
CA ASN A 150 15.50 2.32 12.60
C ASN A 150 15.76 3.58 13.42
N PHE A 151 16.62 4.46 12.91
CA PHE A 151 16.94 5.75 13.55
C PHE A 151 17.22 6.84 12.52
N HIS A 152 17.19 8.10 12.95
CA HIS A 152 17.57 9.24 12.11
C HIS A 152 19.02 9.65 12.31
N CYS A 153 19.71 9.91 11.20
CA CYS A 153 20.93 10.70 11.18
C CYS A 153 20.65 12.09 11.77
N GLN A 154 21.44 12.50 12.77
CA GLN A 154 21.19 13.77 13.46
C GLN A 154 21.39 14.99 12.57
N GLU A 155 22.33 14.89 11.62
CA GLU A 155 22.75 15.97 10.73
C GLU A 155 21.80 16.11 9.53
N THR A 156 21.42 15.00 8.90
CA THR A 156 20.65 15.03 7.64
C THR A 156 19.17 14.70 7.82
N GLY A 157 18.76 14.05 8.92
CA GLY A 157 17.39 13.55 9.09
C GLY A 157 17.07 12.28 8.27
N GLU A 158 18.05 11.76 7.54
CA GLU A 158 17.97 10.51 6.80
C GLU A 158 17.94 9.29 7.73
N THR A 159 17.52 8.14 7.20
CA THR A 159 17.59 6.84 7.89
C THR A 159 18.70 5.98 7.28
N PRO A 160 19.23 4.98 7.99
CA PRO A 160 20.15 4.00 7.39
C PRO A 160 19.65 3.41 6.07
N LEU A 161 18.35 3.08 6.00
CA LEU A 161 17.74 2.49 4.80
C LEU A 161 17.67 3.50 3.64
N THR A 162 17.34 4.77 3.90
CA THR A 162 17.27 5.83 2.87
C THR A 162 18.64 6.34 2.43
N ILE A 163 19.67 6.20 3.25
CA ILE A 163 21.06 6.47 2.85
C ILE A 163 21.54 5.39 1.89
N ALA A 164 21.21 4.13 2.16
CA ALA A 164 21.62 2.99 1.34
C ALA A 164 21.13 3.11 -0.12
N THR A 165 19.96 3.70 -0.37
CA THR A 165 19.41 3.92 -1.72
C THR A 165 20.27 4.85 -2.59
N GLY A 166 21.12 5.68 -1.98
CA GLY A 166 22.05 6.57 -2.70
C GLY A 166 23.45 6.03 -2.90
N THR A 167 23.70 4.79 -2.52
CA THR A 167 25.02 4.18 -2.73
C THR A 167 25.14 3.64 -4.15
N LYS A 168 26.38 3.45 -4.63
CA LYS A 168 26.65 2.97 -5.99
C LYS A 168 26.09 1.56 -6.28
N LYS A 169 25.90 0.74 -5.23
CA LYS A 169 25.41 -0.64 -5.31
C LYS A 169 24.41 -0.88 -4.18
N PRO A 170 23.18 -0.33 -4.29
CA PRO A 170 22.23 -0.31 -3.19
C PRO A 170 21.71 -1.71 -2.85
N ASN A 171 21.57 -2.63 -3.82
CA ASN A 171 20.86 -3.90 -3.64
C ASN A 171 21.31 -4.70 -2.40
N LYS A 172 22.59 -5.09 -2.35
CA LYS A 172 23.12 -5.92 -1.23
C LYS A 172 23.03 -5.22 0.12
N LEU A 173 23.14 -3.90 0.12
CA LEU A 173 23.11 -3.09 1.34
C LEU A 173 21.69 -2.97 1.90
N LEU A 174 20.71 -2.76 1.02
CA LEU A 174 19.29 -2.74 1.36
C LEU A 174 18.85 -4.09 1.93
N ILE A 175 19.20 -5.20 1.25
CA ILE A 175 18.92 -6.57 1.74
C ILE A 175 19.53 -6.79 3.13
N ALA A 176 20.79 -6.40 3.33
CA ALA A 176 21.45 -6.56 4.63
C ALA A 176 20.81 -5.74 5.75
N LEU A 177 20.32 -4.52 5.45
CA LEU A 177 19.64 -3.67 6.42
C LEU A 177 18.26 -4.23 6.79
N VAL A 178 17.48 -4.67 5.80
CA VAL A 178 16.14 -5.26 6.03
C VAL A 178 16.25 -6.57 6.79
N ASN A 179 17.18 -7.46 6.41
CA ASN A 179 17.50 -8.66 7.20
C ASN A 179 18.03 -8.32 8.61
N GLY A 180 18.66 -7.16 8.75
CA GLY A 180 19.08 -6.56 10.01
C GLY A 180 17.96 -5.94 10.85
N GLY A 181 16.71 -5.97 10.39
CA GLY A 181 15.54 -5.44 11.08
C GLY A 181 15.19 -3.99 10.73
N ALA A 182 15.68 -3.45 9.62
CA ALA A 182 15.20 -2.18 9.09
C ALA A 182 13.77 -2.34 8.56
N LEU A 183 12.89 -1.42 8.96
CA LEU A 183 11.50 -1.38 8.53
C LEU A 183 11.41 -0.60 7.22
N LEU A 184 10.73 -1.18 6.22
CA LEU A 184 10.61 -0.62 4.87
C LEU A 184 9.80 0.69 4.83
N ASP A 185 8.86 0.82 5.77
CA ASP A 185 7.96 1.95 5.94
C ASP A 185 8.47 2.99 6.96
N TYR A 186 9.71 2.85 7.43
CA TYR A 186 10.34 3.80 8.34
C TYR A 186 10.71 5.07 7.58
N ARG A 187 10.25 6.21 8.11
CA ARG A 187 10.31 7.51 7.42
C ARG A 187 11.42 8.39 7.98
N THR A 188 11.98 9.20 7.09
CA THR A 188 12.91 10.29 7.38
C THR A 188 12.21 11.42 8.15
N ARG A 189 12.96 12.42 8.63
CA ARG A 189 12.39 13.55 9.39
C ARG A 189 11.37 14.38 8.61
N ASP A 190 11.50 14.45 7.29
CA ASP A 190 10.57 15.09 6.36
C ASP A 190 9.46 14.15 5.87
N GLY A 191 9.45 12.89 6.33
CA GLY A 191 8.36 11.96 6.12
C GLY A 191 8.48 11.03 4.91
N ALA A 192 9.61 11.02 4.21
CA ALA A 192 9.84 10.14 3.07
C ALA A 192 10.28 8.73 3.51
N THR A 193 9.79 7.69 2.85
CA THR A 193 10.31 6.32 3.04
C THR A 193 11.54 6.06 2.18
N ALA A 194 12.19 4.90 2.35
CA ALA A 194 13.29 4.49 1.48
C ALA A 194 12.89 4.43 0.00
N LEU A 195 11.65 4.01 -0.30
CA LEU A 195 11.16 3.91 -1.68
C LEU A 195 11.01 5.28 -2.33
N HIS A 196 10.47 6.29 -1.62
CA HIS A 196 10.45 7.67 -2.10
C HIS A 196 11.86 8.16 -2.45
N ARG A 197 12.85 7.87 -1.59
CA ARG A 197 14.24 8.28 -1.81
C ARG A 197 14.93 7.52 -2.92
N ALA A 198 14.56 6.27 -3.18
CA ALA A 198 15.04 5.54 -4.35
C ALA A 198 14.56 6.21 -5.65
N VAL A 199 13.29 6.65 -5.68
CA VAL A 199 12.72 7.41 -6.82
C VAL A 199 13.38 8.78 -6.96
N GLU A 200 13.51 9.57 -5.89
CA GLU A 200 14.15 10.90 -5.96
C GLU A 200 15.61 10.86 -6.42
N ARG A 201 16.29 9.73 -6.20
CA ARG A 201 17.66 9.48 -6.65
C ARG A 201 17.75 8.83 -8.02
N ASP A 202 16.61 8.61 -8.68
CA ASP A 202 16.51 7.97 -10.00
C ASP A 202 17.19 6.60 -10.05
N SER A 203 17.09 5.83 -8.95
CA SER A 203 17.76 4.55 -8.79
C SER A 203 16.80 3.38 -8.99
N LEU A 204 16.66 2.91 -10.23
CA LEU A 204 15.84 1.75 -10.56
C LEU A 204 16.26 0.50 -9.76
N GLU A 205 17.57 0.26 -9.58
CA GLU A 205 18.07 -0.87 -8.78
C GLU A 205 17.57 -0.82 -7.33
N ALA A 206 17.57 0.37 -6.71
CA ALA A 206 17.07 0.52 -5.34
C ALA A 206 15.54 0.36 -5.28
N VAL A 207 14.81 0.87 -6.27
CA VAL A 207 13.35 0.70 -6.38
C VAL A 207 13.00 -0.79 -6.49
N SER A 208 13.54 -1.49 -7.50
CA SER A 208 13.28 -2.93 -7.70
C SER A 208 13.63 -3.74 -6.45
N THR A 209 14.80 -3.48 -5.84
CA THR A 209 15.19 -4.21 -4.63
C THR A 209 14.23 -3.98 -3.46
N LEU A 210 13.73 -2.75 -3.27
CA LEU A 210 12.81 -2.45 -2.18
C LEU A 210 11.44 -3.12 -2.41
N LEU A 211 10.92 -3.10 -3.63
CA LEU A 211 9.68 -3.79 -4.01
C LEU A 211 9.82 -5.31 -3.83
N GLU A 212 10.94 -5.90 -4.29
CA GLU A 212 11.25 -7.33 -4.07
C GLU A 212 11.35 -7.73 -2.59
N LEU A 213 11.73 -6.78 -1.72
CA LEU A 213 11.76 -6.97 -0.26
C LEU A 213 10.38 -6.79 0.40
N GLY A 214 9.34 -6.46 -0.37
CA GLY A 214 7.96 -6.27 0.10
C GLY A 214 7.66 -4.84 0.54
N ALA A 215 8.38 -3.83 0.04
CA ALA A 215 8.03 -2.44 0.29
C ALA A 215 6.81 -2.10 -0.55
N SER A 216 5.74 -1.58 0.07
CA SER A 216 4.60 -1.17 -0.73
C SER A 216 4.91 0.04 -1.61
N PRO A 217 4.49 0.05 -2.88
CA PRO A 217 4.55 1.25 -3.72
C PRO A 217 3.54 2.33 -3.31
N ASN A 218 2.66 2.07 -2.35
CA ASN A 218 1.58 2.98 -1.93
C ASN A 218 1.88 3.73 -0.64
N TYR A 219 3.11 3.62 -0.11
CA TYR A 219 3.53 4.44 1.02
C TYR A 219 3.30 5.92 0.74
N ARG A 220 2.73 6.62 1.72
CA ARG A 220 2.50 8.06 1.66
C ARG A 220 3.54 8.84 2.44
N ASP A 221 4.01 9.95 1.85
CA ASP A 221 4.83 10.95 2.52
C ASP A 221 3.97 11.90 3.40
N THR A 222 4.57 12.96 3.93
CA THR A 222 3.88 13.97 4.76
C THR A 222 2.84 14.80 4.00
N LYS A 223 2.90 14.82 2.67
CA LYS A 223 1.92 15.48 1.80
C LYS A 223 0.86 14.52 1.29
N GLY A 224 0.91 13.25 1.70
CA GLY A 224 0.01 12.20 1.22
C GLY A 224 0.39 11.66 -0.17
N LEU A 225 1.54 12.04 -0.71
CA LEU A 225 1.98 11.68 -2.05
C LEU A 225 2.69 10.32 -2.04
N THR A 226 2.55 9.59 -3.15
CA THR A 226 3.14 8.27 -3.35
C THR A 226 4.46 8.34 -4.15
N PRO A 227 5.28 7.27 -4.13
CA PRO A 227 6.44 7.13 -5.01
C PRO A 227 6.13 7.33 -6.51
N VAL A 228 4.96 6.88 -7.00
CA VAL A 228 4.56 7.12 -8.40
C VAL A 228 4.34 8.60 -8.66
N TYR A 229 3.68 9.33 -7.76
CA TYR A 229 3.51 10.77 -7.92
C TYR A 229 4.86 11.51 -7.96
N LEU A 230 5.82 11.07 -7.15
CA LEU A 230 7.16 11.64 -7.13
C LEU A 230 7.95 11.34 -8.42
N SER A 231 7.80 10.16 -9.03
CA SER A 231 8.52 9.81 -10.28
C SER A 231 8.22 10.82 -11.39
N VAL A 232 6.93 11.18 -11.53
CA VAL A 232 6.45 12.15 -12.50
C VAL A 232 6.86 13.58 -12.14
N THR A 233 6.79 13.94 -10.86
CA THR A 233 7.15 15.29 -10.39
C THR A 233 8.65 15.57 -10.51
N ARG A 234 9.48 14.55 -10.26
CA ARG A 234 10.94 14.63 -10.36
C ARG A 234 11.50 14.35 -11.75
N LYS A 235 10.64 13.94 -12.69
CA LYS A 235 11.01 13.61 -14.09
C LYS A 235 12.06 12.50 -14.15
N THR A 236 11.86 11.44 -13.36
CA THR A 236 12.76 10.27 -13.31
C THR A 236 12.69 9.45 -14.59
N GLU A 237 13.46 8.37 -14.68
CA GLU A 237 13.34 7.42 -15.77
C GLU A 237 11.95 6.75 -15.80
N PRO A 238 11.28 6.63 -16.98
CA PRO A 238 9.94 6.03 -17.10
C PRO A 238 9.85 4.60 -16.54
N LYS A 239 10.95 3.85 -16.61
CA LYS A 239 11.04 2.48 -16.06
C LYS A 239 10.83 2.42 -14.55
N ILE A 240 11.14 3.50 -13.82
CA ILE A 240 10.84 3.57 -12.38
C ILE A 240 9.34 3.68 -12.17
N CYS A 241 8.65 4.51 -12.96
CA CYS A 241 7.20 4.60 -12.94
C CYS A 241 6.57 3.26 -13.28
N GLU A 242 7.01 2.63 -14.37
CA GLU A 242 6.55 1.30 -14.80
C GLU A 242 6.76 0.23 -13.72
N ALA A 243 7.94 0.17 -13.09
CA ALA A 243 8.22 -0.80 -12.03
C ALA A 243 7.29 -0.65 -10.82
N LEU A 244 6.98 0.58 -10.43
CA LEU A 244 6.02 0.84 -9.35
C LEU A 244 4.60 0.42 -9.74
N LEU A 245 4.17 0.74 -10.96
CA LEU A 245 2.84 0.39 -11.47
C LEU A 245 2.66 -1.12 -11.65
N HIS A 246 3.69 -1.81 -12.14
CA HIS A 246 3.73 -3.26 -12.24
C HIS A 246 3.58 -3.93 -10.87
N ASP A 247 4.07 -3.30 -9.80
CA ASP A 247 3.90 -3.77 -8.41
C ASP A 247 2.59 -3.27 -7.76
N HIS A 248 1.57 -2.97 -8.58
CA HIS A 248 0.22 -2.57 -8.16
C HIS A 248 0.15 -1.24 -7.38
N ALA A 249 0.94 -0.24 -7.79
CA ALA A 249 0.77 1.11 -7.29
C ALA A 249 -0.63 1.67 -7.61
N THR A 250 -1.28 2.25 -6.61
CA THR A 250 -2.56 2.94 -6.74
C THR A 250 -2.38 4.26 -7.47
N LEU A 251 -3.25 4.50 -8.44
CA LEU A 251 -3.31 5.72 -9.25
C LEU A 251 -4.43 6.66 -8.77
N GLY A 252 -4.35 7.92 -9.21
CA GLY A 252 -5.37 8.92 -8.91
C GLY A 252 -5.15 9.63 -7.58
N ILE A 253 -3.93 9.57 -7.03
CA ILE A 253 -3.59 10.30 -5.81
C ILE A 253 -3.49 11.78 -6.13
N GLN A 254 -4.21 12.58 -5.35
CA GLN A 254 -4.31 14.02 -5.56
C GLN A 254 -3.40 14.76 -4.58
N ASP A 255 -2.69 15.78 -5.08
CA ASP A 255 -2.05 16.76 -4.22
C ASP A 255 -3.04 17.79 -3.66
N SER A 256 -2.54 18.77 -2.90
CA SER A 256 -3.36 19.83 -2.29
C SER A 256 -4.15 20.69 -3.29
N GLN A 257 -3.81 20.65 -4.58
CA GLN A 257 -4.49 21.37 -5.65
C GLN A 257 -5.40 20.45 -6.49
N GLY A 258 -5.61 19.21 -6.06
CA GLY A 258 -6.37 18.21 -6.80
C GLY A 258 -5.61 17.63 -7.99
N TRP A 259 -4.31 17.88 -8.14
CA TRP A 259 -3.54 17.37 -9.28
C TRP A 259 -3.23 15.89 -9.06
N GLN A 260 -3.53 15.08 -10.06
CA GLN A 260 -3.16 13.66 -10.12
C GLN A 260 -1.84 13.47 -10.90
N GLU A 261 -1.32 12.24 -10.90
CA GLU A 261 -0.08 11.87 -11.61
C GLU A 261 -0.15 12.23 -13.10
N VAL A 262 -1.30 11.96 -13.75
CA VAL A 262 -1.54 12.29 -15.17
C VAL A 262 -1.45 13.79 -15.46
N HIS A 263 -1.88 14.64 -14.52
CA HIS A 263 -1.80 16.09 -14.68
C HIS A 263 -0.34 16.55 -14.63
N GLN A 264 0.44 16.02 -13.69
CA GLN A 264 1.88 16.35 -13.59
C GLN A 264 2.65 15.84 -14.81
N ALA A 265 2.32 14.65 -15.32
CA ALA A 265 2.95 14.10 -16.51
C ALA A 265 2.68 14.99 -17.73
N CYS A 266 1.43 15.44 -17.87
CA CYS A 266 1.01 16.36 -18.92
C CYS A 266 1.70 17.71 -18.80
N ARG A 267 1.77 18.31 -17.60
CA ARG A 267 2.46 19.60 -17.38
C ARG A 267 3.94 19.55 -17.71
N ASN A 268 4.59 18.44 -17.41
CA ASN A 268 6.03 18.26 -17.59
C ASN A 268 6.42 17.70 -18.96
N GLY A 269 5.46 17.34 -19.83
CA GLY A 269 5.72 16.74 -21.14
C GLY A 269 6.23 15.31 -21.10
N LEU A 270 5.93 14.55 -20.04
CA LEU A 270 6.45 13.21 -19.80
C LEU A 270 5.59 12.15 -20.51
N VAL A 271 5.68 12.09 -21.84
CA VAL A 271 4.83 11.23 -22.69
C VAL A 271 4.92 9.75 -22.29
N HIS A 272 6.11 9.22 -22.05
CA HIS A 272 6.28 7.82 -21.65
C HIS A 272 5.73 7.53 -20.25
N HIS A 273 5.82 8.48 -19.30
CA HIS A 273 5.17 8.31 -18.01
C HIS A 273 3.66 8.30 -18.17
N LEU A 274 3.12 9.24 -18.95
CA LEU A 274 1.71 9.32 -19.26
C LEU A 274 1.21 8.02 -19.92
N GLU A 275 1.96 7.47 -20.87
CA GLU A 275 1.65 6.20 -21.51
C GLU A 275 1.54 5.05 -20.50
N HIS A 276 2.51 4.89 -19.60
CA HIS A 276 2.43 3.89 -18.53
C HIS A 276 1.24 4.15 -17.61
N LEU A 277 1.04 5.39 -17.14
CA LEU A 277 -0.09 5.73 -16.25
C LEU A 277 -1.44 5.35 -16.90
N LEU A 278 -1.66 5.72 -18.17
CA LEU A 278 -2.88 5.40 -18.90
C LEU A 278 -3.02 3.89 -19.17
N PHE A 279 -1.92 3.21 -19.46
CA PHE A 279 -1.93 1.75 -19.64
C PHE A 279 -2.36 1.01 -18.37
N TYR A 280 -1.91 1.47 -17.19
CA TYR A 280 -2.29 0.91 -15.89
C TYR A 280 -3.62 1.47 -15.34
N GLY A 281 -4.41 2.18 -16.16
CA GLY A 281 -5.77 2.58 -15.81
C GLY A 281 -5.91 3.93 -15.09
N ALA A 282 -4.96 4.85 -15.23
CA ALA A 282 -5.14 6.21 -14.74
C ALA A 282 -6.30 6.91 -15.45
N ASP A 283 -7.09 7.68 -14.69
CA ASP A 283 -8.20 8.45 -15.24
C ASP A 283 -7.70 9.60 -16.14
N MET A 284 -7.95 9.48 -17.44
CA MET A 284 -7.52 10.46 -18.43
C MET A 284 -8.35 11.75 -18.43
N ASP A 285 -9.54 11.73 -17.80
CA ASP A 285 -10.48 12.85 -17.74
C ASP A 285 -10.66 13.38 -16.30
N GLY A 286 -9.87 12.88 -15.34
CA GLY A 286 -9.89 13.33 -13.95
C GLY A 286 -9.69 14.84 -13.86
N GLN A 287 -10.48 15.52 -13.03
CA GLN A 287 -10.43 16.97 -12.90
C GLN A 287 -9.66 17.39 -11.64
N ASN A 288 -8.77 18.36 -11.78
CA ASN A 288 -8.15 19.01 -10.62
C ASN A 288 -9.08 20.05 -9.96
N ALA A 289 -8.61 20.76 -8.92
CA ALA A 289 -9.43 21.73 -8.19
C ALA A 289 -9.94 22.93 -9.01
N SER A 290 -9.43 23.13 -10.23
CA SER A 290 -9.93 24.14 -11.18
C SER A 290 -10.84 23.56 -12.27
N GLY A 291 -11.18 22.27 -12.19
CA GLY A 291 -11.93 21.56 -13.22
C GLY A 291 -11.11 21.21 -14.46
N ASN A 292 -9.79 21.47 -14.46
CA ASN A 292 -8.94 21.18 -15.61
C ASN A 292 -8.66 19.69 -15.66
N THR A 293 -8.91 19.07 -16.82
CA THR A 293 -8.48 17.71 -17.16
C THR A 293 -7.01 17.69 -17.60
N PRO A 294 -6.34 16.52 -17.69
CA PRO A 294 -5.00 16.41 -18.27
C PRO A 294 -4.85 17.09 -19.64
N LEU A 295 -5.89 17.03 -20.50
CA LEU A 295 -5.87 17.67 -21.81
C LEU A 295 -5.88 19.21 -21.72
N HIS A 296 -6.58 19.81 -20.74
CA HIS A 296 -6.47 21.24 -20.44
C HIS A 296 -5.06 21.62 -19.98
N VAL A 297 -4.41 20.75 -19.21
CA VAL A 297 -3.04 20.98 -18.76
C VAL A 297 -2.05 20.93 -19.93
N CYS A 298 -2.23 20.02 -20.88
CA CYS A 298 -1.46 20.04 -22.13
C CYS A 298 -1.69 21.33 -22.91
N ALA A 299 -2.96 21.76 -23.01
CA ALA A 299 -3.38 22.96 -23.73
C ALA A 299 -2.65 24.23 -23.26
N VAL A 300 -2.52 24.44 -21.95
CA VAL A 300 -1.86 25.64 -21.41
C VAL A 300 -0.32 25.55 -21.44
N ASN A 301 0.27 24.36 -21.32
CA ASN A 301 1.73 24.17 -21.26
C ASN A 301 2.38 23.84 -22.63
N ASN A 302 1.61 23.89 -23.71
CA ASN A 302 2.03 23.52 -25.07
C ASN A 302 2.63 22.10 -25.20
N GLN A 303 1.97 21.11 -24.60
CA GLN A 303 2.50 19.74 -24.50
C GLN A 303 1.88 18.83 -25.56
N GLU A 304 2.36 19.01 -26.79
CA GLU A 304 1.80 18.41 -28.00
C GLU A 304 1.74 16.88 -27.96
N ALA A 305 2.86 16.23 -27.65
CA ALA A 305 2.93 14.78 -27.67
C ALA A 305 2.03 14.13 -26.59
N CYS A 306 1.92 14.75 -25.41
CA CYS A 306 0.98 14.32 -24.37
C CYS A 306 -0.48 14.50 -24.81
N ALA A 307 -0.81 15.63 -25.44
CA ALA A 307 -2.16 15.87 -25.98
C ALA A 307 -2.52 14.84 -27.05
N ARG A 308 -1.60 14.54 -27.99
CA ARG A 308 -1.79 13.50 -29.00
C ARG A 308 -2.07 12.14 -28.37
N MET A 309 -1.29 11.76 -27.35
CA MET A 309 -1.49 10.50 -26.62
C MET A 309 -2.86 10.45 -25.95
N LEU A 310 -3.27 11.51 -25.23
CA LEU A 310 -4.60 11.58 -24.60
C LEU A 310 -5.73 11.47 -25.61
N LEU A 311 -5.65 12.21 -26.72
CA LEU A 311 -6.66 12.18 -27.78
C LEU A 311 -6.74 10.79 -28.43
N PHE A 312 -5.59 10.17 -28.69
CA PHE A 312 -5.49 8.80 -29.21
C PHE A 312 -6.13 7.77 -28.28
N ARG A 313 -5.99 7.97 -26.97
CA ARG A 313 -6.61 7.12 -25.94
C ARG A 313 -8.08 7.47 -25.67
N GLY A 314 -8.64 8.47 -26.35
CA GLY A 314 -10.06 8.81 -26.28
C GLY A 314 -10.45 9.86 -25.24
N ALA A 315 -9.51 10.66 -24.74
CA ALA A 315 -9.78 11.71 -23.77
C ALA A 315 -10.84 12.71 -24.27
N ASN A 316 -11.69 13.20 -23.36
CA ASN A 316 -12.79 14.07 -23.69
C ASN A 316 -12.31 15.50 -24.00
N ARG A 317 -12.10 15.79 -25.29
CA ARG A 317 -11.79 17.14 -25.80
C ARG A 317 -12.90 18.19 -25.60
N GLY A 318 -14.12 17.77 -25.27
CA GLY A 318 -15.25 18.65 -25.00
C GLY A 318 -15.47 18.94 -23.52
N ALA A 319 -14.62 18.41 -22.63
CA ALA A 319 -14.73 18.66 -21.18
C ALA A 319 -14.59 20.15 -20.88
N LEU A 320 -15.39 20.65 -19.93
CA LEU A 320 -15.33 22.03 -19.48
C LEU A 320 -14.68 22.12 -18.10
N ASN A 321 -13.73 23.04 -17.94
CA ASN A 321 -13.24 23.42 -16.63
C ASN A 321 -14.23 24.34 -15.89
N TYR A 322 -13.91 24.73 -14.64
CA TYR A 322 -14.80 25.60 -13.86
C TYR A 322 -14.91 27.05 -14.38
N ALA A 323 -14.08 27.44 -15.33
CA ALA A 323 -14.21 28.69 -16.07
C ALA A 323 -15.07 28.54 -17.35
N ASN A 324 -15.73 27.39 -17.55
CA ASN A 324 -16.48 27.03 -18.75
C ASN A 324 -15.63 27.06 -20.04
N GLN A 325 -14.34 26.71 -19.93
CA GLN A 325 -13.44 26.64 -21.06
C GLN A 325 -13.17 25.19 -21.43
N THR A 326 -13.10 24.90 -22.73
CA THR A 326 -12.61 23.62 -23.26
C THR A 326 -11.08 23.61 -23.38
N PRO A 327 -10.42 22.44 -23.52
CA PRO A 327 -8.98 22.39 -23.79
C PRO A 327 -8.57 23.18 -25.03
N TYR A 328 -9.38 23.15 -26.09
CA TYR A 328 -9.18 23.96 -27.29
C TYR A 328 -9.14 25.46 -26.96
N GLN A 329 -10.15 25.96 -26.24
CA GLN A 329 -10.23 27.37 -25.87
C GLN A 329 -9.04 27.79 -24.99
N VAL A 330 -8.63 26.94 -24.05
CA VAL A 330 -7.44 27.17 -23.22
C VAL A 330 -6.18 27.27 -24.08
N ALA A 331 -6.01 26.40 -25.08
CA ALA A 331 -4.86 26.44 -25.98
C ALA A 331 -4.83 27.75 -26.80
N VAL A 332 -5.98 28.21 -27.31
CA VAL A 332 -6.10 29.49 -28.02
C VAL A 332 -5.75 30.67 -27.12
N ILE A 333 -6.27 30.70 -25.89
CA ILE A 333 -5.99 31.77 -24.90
C ILE A 333 -4.51 31.80 -24.53
N ALA A 334 -3.87 30.64 -24.40
CA ALA A 334 -2.44 30.52 -24.11
C ALA A 334 -1.54 30.85 -25.32
N GLY A 335 -2.10 31.01 -26.53
CA GLY A 335 -1.36 31.27 -27.76
C GLY A 335 -0.78 30.02 -28.43
N ASN A 336 -1.17 28.82 -27.99
CA ASN A 336 -0.71 27.53 -28.50
C ASN A 336 -1.57 27.10 -29.70
N LEU A 337 -1.48 27.84 -30.81
CA LEU A 337 -2.39 27.69 -31.96
C LEU A 337 -2.29 26.33 -32.66
N GLU A 338 -1.06 25.81 -32.85
CA GLU A 338 -0.85 24.49 -33.50
C GLU A 338 -1.50 23.36 -32.69
N LEU A 339 -1.35 23.41 -31.36
CA LEU A 339 -1.98 22.47 -30.45
C LEU A 339 -3.51 22.62 -30.45
N ALA A 340 -4.01 23.84 -30.50
CA ALA A 340 -5.44 24.10 -30.58
C ALA A 340 -6.04 23.50 -31.86
N GLU A 341 -5.42 23.74 -33.02
CA GLU A 341 -5.84 23.16 -34.30
C GLU A 341 -5.84 21.64 -34.24
N MET A 342 -4.83 21.03 -33.63
CA MET A 342 -4.80 19.59 -33.45
C MET A 342 -5.96 19.07 -32.61
N ILE A 343 -6.22 19.66 -31.45
CA ILE A 343 -7.32 19.24 -30.56
C ILE A 343 -8.68 19.36 -31.28
N GLN A 344 -8.86 20.45 -32.03
CA GLN A 344 -10.09 20.71 -32.77
C GLN A 344 -10.28 19.72 -33.92
N ASN A 345 -9.22 19.45 -34.69
CA ASN A 345 -9.29 18.64 -35.91
C ASN A 345 -9.10 17.14 -35.65
N TYR A 346 -8.85 16.70 -34.42
CA TYR A 346 -8.69 15.29 -34.09
C TYR A 346 -9.95 14.50 -34.47
N LYS A 347 -9.81 13.39 -35.21
CA LYS A 347 -10.97 12.61 -35.64
C LYS A 347 -11.24 11.50 -34.64
N SER A 348 -12.52 11.22 -34.39
CA SER A 348 -12.94 10.10 -33.54
C SER A 348 -12.58 8.73 -34.12
N GLU A 349 -12.27 8.66 -35.41
CA GLU A 349 -11.78 7.46 -36.10
C GLU A 349 -10.34 7.11 -35.73
N ASP A 350 -9.55 8.09 -35.28
CA ASP A 350 -8.15 7.93 -34.89
C ASP A 350 -7.98 7.45 -33.44
N ILE A 351 -9.09 7.28 -32.70
CA ILE A 351 -9.11 6.82 -31.32
C ILE A 351 -8.90 5.30 -31.27
N ASP A 352 -7.98 4.84 -30.43
CA ASP A 352 -7.80 3.43 -30.15
C ASP A 352 -8.98 2.87 -29.35
N LYS A 353 -9.68 1.89 -29.92
CA LYS A 353 -10.84 1.23 -29.31
C LYS A 353 -10.47 0.00 -28.47
N SER A 354 -9.17 -0.33 -28.37
CA SER A 354 -8.70 -1.54 -27.68
C SER A 354 -8.94 -1.55 -26.16
N LEU A 355 -9.20 -0.39 -25.54
CA LEU A 355 -9.35 -0.23 -24.09
C LEU A 355 -10.74 -0.55 -23.51
N GLY A 356 -11.65 -1.09 -24.33
CA GLY A 356 -12.97 -1.56 -23.87
C GLY A 356 -12.94 -2.87 -23.08
N ASP A 357 -11.88 -3.67 -23.22
CA ASP A 357 -11.65 -4.92 -22.47
C ASP A 357 -10.50 -4.72 -21.47
N THR A 358 -10.77 -4.10 -20.33
CA THR A 358 -9.86 -4.17 -19.17
C THR A 358 -10.41 -5.05 -18.04
N SER A 359 -11.45 -5.83 -18.31
CA SER A 359 -11.96 -6.87 -17.39
C SER A 359 -10.92 -7.92 -17.03
N ASP A 360 -9.89 -8.09 -17.87
CA ASP A 360 -8.92 -9.18 -17.75
C ASP A 360 -7.66 -8.79 -16.95
N ILE A 361 -7.56 -7.56 -16.46
CA ILE A 361 -6.38 -7.08 -15.70
C ILE A 361 -6.55 -7.28 -14.17
N ILE A 362 -7.75 -7.67 -13.71
CA ILE A 362 -7.92 -8.26 -12.38
C ILE A 362 -8.15 -9.77 -12.55
N SER A 363 -7.10 -10.48 -12.92
CA SER A 363 -7.06 -11.94 -12.83
C SER A 363 -5.70 -12.38 -12.33
N ASP A 364 -5.68 -12.75 -11.05
CA ASP A 364 -4.84 -13.74 -10.40
C ASP A 364 -3.35 -13.80 -10.79
N SER A 365 -2.51 -13.27 -9.90
CA SER A 365 -1.11 -13.69 -9.79
C SER A 365 -0.65 -13.68 -8.34
N SER A 366 -1.23 -14.57 -7.53
CA SER A 366 -0.52 -15.18 -6.43
C SER A 366 0.59 -16.07 -7.00
N GLY A 367 1.80 -15.53 -7.12
CA GLY A 367 2.98 -16.31 -7.47
C GLY A 367 3.39 -17.24 -6.32
N VAL A 368 2.98 -18.50 -6.40
CA VAL A 368 3.74 -19.64 -5.86
C VAL A 368 3.88 -20.66 -6.99
N GLY A 369 5.08 -21.22 -7.11
CA GLY A 369 5.60 -21.92 -8.28
C GLY A 369 4.74 -23.07 -8.82
N THR A 370 4.89 -23.21 -10.14
CA THR A 370 4.32 -24.17 -11.07
C THR A 370 4.30 -25.64 -10.63
N ASN A 371 3.17 -26.30 -10.85
CA ASN A 371 3.13 -27.49 -11.70
C ASN A 371 1.75 -27.63 -12.37
N SER A 372 1.79 -28.06 -13.61
CA SER A 372 0.74 -28.15 -14.62
C SER A 372 -0.45 -29.04 -14.27
N ASP A 373 -1.66 -28.57 -14.55
CA ASP A 373 -2.63 -29.16 -15.51
C ASP A 373 -4.10 -28.95 -15.11
N SER A 374 -4.88 -28.44 -16.08
CA SER A 374 -6.33 -28.61 -16.33
C SER A 374 -7.35 -28.54 -15.18
N ALA A 375 -8.27 -27.58 -15.35
CA ALA A 375 -9.65 -27.50 -14.83
C ALA A 375 -10.21 -28.71 -14.05
N ALA A 376 -10.44 -28.53 -12.75
CA ALA A 376 -11.52 -29.15 -11.96
C ALA A 376 -11.53 -28.57 -10.52
N CYS A 377 -12.67 -28.03 -10.07
CA CYS A 377 -12.89 -27.68 -8.67
C CYS A 377 -12.74 -28.94 -7.81
N SER A 378 -11.70 -29.00 -6.97
CA SER A 378 -11.40 -30.18 -6.15
C SER A 378 -11.34 -29.80 -4.67
N ILE A 379 -12.40 -30.08 -3.92
CA ILE A 379 -12.40 -30.13 -2.45
C ILE A 379 -11.67 -31.41 -2.05
N GLY A 380 -10.35 -31.33 -1.89
CA GLY A 380 -9.45 -32.49 -1.81
C GLY A 380 -8.97 -32.87 -0.41
N HIS A 381 -9.79 -32.80 0.64
CA HIS A 381 -9.41 -33.36 1.94
C HIS A 381 -10.58 -34.13 2.60
N PRO A 382 -10.43 -35.44 2.86
CA PRO A 382 -11.35 -36.17 3.73
C PRO A 382 -11.31 -35.53 5.12
N SER A 383 -12.47 -35.33 5.75
CA SER A 383 -12.68 -34.62 7.03
C SER A 383 -12.90 -33.10 6.92
N THR A 384 -13.16 -32.58 5.71
CA THR A 384 -13.55 -31.17 5.56
C THR A 384 -14.99 -30.99 6.02
N THR A 385 -15.21 -30.09 6.98
CA THR A 385 -16.56 -29.71 7.42
C THR A 385 -17.02 -28.49 6.63
N VAL A 386 -18.13 -28.61 5.91
CA VAL A 386 -18.75 -27.51 5.16
C VAL A 386 -20.13 -27.21 5.72
N VAL A 387 -20.58 -25.96 5.58
CA VAL A 387 -21.93 -25.55 5.99
C VAL A 387 -22.74 -25.23 4.76
N CYS A 388 -23.93 -25.82 4.66
CA CYS A 388 -24.87 -25.57 3.60
C CYS A 388 -25.43 -24.13 3.74
N MET A 389 -25.21 -23.27 2.74
CA MET A 389 -25.70 -21.89 2.75
C MET A 389 -27.09 -21.77 2.12
N GLU A 390 -27.41 -22.63 1.15
CA GLU A 390 -28.69 -22.68 0.44
C GLU A 390 -29.15 -24.14 0.31
N GLY A 391 -30.44 -24.40 0.54
CA GLY A 391 -30.97 -25.76 0.57
C GLY A 391 -30.91 -26.45 -0.79
N TYR A 392 -30.64 -27.75 -0.78
CA TYR A 392 -30.49 -28.55 -2.00
C TYR A 392 -31.26 -29.88 -1.91
N GLU A 393 -31.98 -30.21 -2.98
CA GLU A 393 -32.76 -31.44 -3.13
C GLU A 393 -32.52 -32.01 -4.53
N ALA A 394 -31.78 -33.12 -4.63
CA ALA A 394 -31.34 -33.66 -5.91
C ALA A 394 -32.44 -34.43 -6.68
N GLY A 395 -33.55 -34.82 -6.03
CA GLY A 395 -34.61 -35.64 -6.64
C GLY A 395 -34.18 -37.03 -7.13
N LEU A 396 -32.91 -37.41 -6.94
CA LEU A 396 -32.28 -38.65 -7.41
C LEU A 396 -32.08 -39.62 -6.24
N SER A 397 -32.30 -40.92 -6.49
CA SER A 397 -32.10 -41.95 -5.46
C SER A 397 -30.63 -42.03 -5.03
N GLY A 398 -30.38 -41.99 -3.72
CA GLY A 398 -29.03 -42.06 -3.14
C GLY A 398 -28.41 -40.71 -2.78
N HIS A 399 -29.01 -39.59 -3.19
CA HIS A 399 -28.55 -38.25 -2.82
C HIS A 399 -29.31 -37.73 -1.59
N ILE A 400 -28.60 -37.03 -0.71
CA ILE A 400 -29.18 -36.44 0.50
C ILE A 400 -29.81 -35.06 0.24
N GLN A 401 -30.96 -34.82 0.86
CA GLN A 401 -31.57 -33.49 0.92
C GLN A 401 -30.96 -32.71 2.10
N ILE A 402 -30.45 -31.52 1.83
CA ILE A 402 -29.75 -30.64 2.78
C ILE A 402 -30.45 -29.28 2.87
N GLN A 403 -30.51 -28.72 4.08
CA GLN A 403 -31.12 -27.41 4.34
C GLN A 403 -30.05 -26.37 4.71
N PRO A 404 -30.33 -25.06 4.53
CA PRO A 404 -29.44 -24.00 4.99
C PRO A 404 -29.12 -24.15 6.48
N GLY A 405 -27.84 -24.12 6.83
CA GLY A 405 -27.33 -24.32 8.18
C GLY A 405 -26.90 -25.75 8.50
N ASP A 406 -27.20 -26.73 7.65
CA ASP A 406 -26.72 -28.10 7.83
C ASP A 406 -25.19 -28.17 7.70
N VAL A 407 -24.58 -28.90 8.63
CA VAL A 407 -23.13 -29.10 8.67
C VAL A 407 -22.82 -30.46 8.06
N ILE A 408 -22.06 -30.47 6.97
CA ILE A 408 -21.76 -31.67 6.19
C ILE A 408 -20.28 -32.02 6.39
N GLU A 409 -20.01 -33.26 6.76
CA GLU A 409 -18.67 -33.80 6.84
C GLU A 409 -18.37 -34.53 5.54
N VAL A 410 -17.48 -33.93 4.73
CA VAL A 410 -17.11 -34.44 3.41
C VAL A 410 -16.09 -35.56 3.59
N VAL A 411 -16.46 -36.74 3.11
CA VAL A 411 -15.65 -37.96 3.17
C VAL A 411 -14.95 -38.21 1.84
N GLY A 412 -15.52 -37.74 0.73
CA GLY A 412 -14.93 -37.86 -0.61
C GLY A 412 -15.57 -36.95 -1.66
N SER A 413 -15.05 -37.04 -2.88
CA SER A 413 -15.59 -36.38 -4.07
C SER A 413 -15.59 -37.37 -5.22
N THR A 414 -16.67 -37.41 -6.00
CA THR A 414 -16.77 -38.25 -7.19
C THR A 414 -16.12 -37.57 -8.39
N ASP A 415 -15.69 -38.38 -9.37
CA ASP A 415 -15.08 -37.90 -10.62
C ASP A 415 -16.02 -37.00 -11.46
N CYS A 416 -17.32 -37.01 -11.17
CA CYS A 416 -18.32 -36.14 -11.80
C CYS A 416 -18.55 -34.82 -11.05
N GLY A 417 -17.76 -34.52 -10.01
CA GLY A 417 -17.80 -33.25 -9.29
C GLY A 417 -18.84 -33.15 -8.17
N LEU A 418 -19.42 -34.28 -7.73
CA LEU A 418 -20.29 -34.33 -6.55
C LEU A 418 -19.47 -34.66 -5.29
N LEU A 419 -19.98 -34.28 -4.13
CA LEU A 419 -19.36 -34.54 -2.83
C LEU A 419 -20.08 -35.68 -2.12
N GLU A 420 -19.31 -36.62 -1.56
CA GLU A 420 -19.82 -37.71 -0.73
C GLU A 420 -19.59 -37.38 0.73
N GLY A 421 -20.61 -37.55 1.58
CA GLY A 421 -20.48 -37.23 2.99
C GLY A 421 -21.69 -37.56 3.83
N PHE A 422 -21.70 -37.03 5.05
CA PHE A 422 -22.83 -37.17 5.96
C PHE A 422 -23.15 -35.87 6.69
N VAL A 423 -24.42 -35.68 7.02
CA VAL A 423 -24.88 -34.48 7.75
C VAL A 423 -24.71 -34.71 9.25
N ARG A 424 -23.84 -33.91 9.86
CA ARG A 424 -23.45 -34.02 11.27
C ARG A 424 -24.66 -33.87 12.19
N GLY A 425 -24.86 -34.83 13.09
CA GLY A 425 -26.02 -34.88 13.98
C GLY A 425 -27.22 -35.64 13.42
N THR A 426 -27.09 -36.23 12.23
CA THR A 426 -28.10 -37.11 11.62
C THR A 426 -27.44 -38.40 11.11
N ASN A 427 -28.23 -39.44 10.82
CA ASN A 427 -27.75 -40.67 10.16
C ASN A 427 -27.89 -40.61 8.63
N LYS A 428 -28.01 -39.41 8.03
CA LYS A 428 -28.13 -39.24 6.58
C LYS A 428 -26.75 -39.21 5.94
N THR A 429 -26.49 -40.14 5.03
CA THR A 429 -25.25 -40.27 4.24
C THR A 429 -25.58 -40.37 2.77
N GLY A 430 -24.77 -39.82 1.87
CA GLY A 430 -24.94 -39.97 0.43
C GLY A 430 -24.02 -39.09 -0.39
#